data_AF-A0A363SKU0-F1
#
_entry.id   AF-A0A363SKU0-F1
#
_cell.length_a   1.000
_cell.length_b   1.000
_cell.length_c   1.000
_cell.angle_alpha   90.00
_cell.angle_beta   90.00
_cell.angle_gamma   90.00
#
_symmetry.space_group_name_H-M   'P 1'
#
loop_
_entity.id
_entity.type
_entity.pdbx_description
1 polymer ?
#
loop_
_entity_poly.entity_id
_entity_poly.type
_entity_poly.pdbx_seq_one_letter_code
_entity_poly.pdbx_strand_id
1 'polypeptide(L)'
;MSDSPEKPAPVRGDPAWVAPALTREEQTRRVGKTPVFFGPPLAILTEGRNNTMEISGRLNLAAERYMEILRHHGLELSEPERQCIAHICNIGFMSTLEIRELPFEVSLSKFECEGLDKAALAKKLEAASFADLVAVVESLGF
;
A
#
# COMPACT_ATOMS: atom_id res chain seq x y z
N MET A 1 68.12 -14.88 10.06
CA MET A 1 66.88 -14.88 10.87
C MET A 1 66.67 -13.48 11.43
N SER A 2 65.88 -12.65 10.76
CA SER A 2 65.27 -11.46 11.35
C SER A 2 64.08 -11.11 10.47
N ASP A 3 63.02 -11.91 10.64
CA ASP A 3 61.66 -11.50 10.35
C ASP A 3 61.40 -10.22 11.13
N SER A 4 61.44 -9.08 10.45
CA SER A 4 60.80 -7.88 10.98
C SER A 4 59.32 -8.01 10.64
N PRO A 5 58.43 -8.10 11.64
CA PRO A 5 57.00 -8.26 11.37
C PRO A 5 56.52 -7.01 10.62
N GLU A 6 55.90 -7.21 9.45
CA GLU A 6 55.20 -6.13 8.75
C GLU A 6 54.26 -5.45 9.74
N LYS A 7 54.36 -4.12 9.84
CA LYS A 7 53.43 -3.35 10.68
C LYS A 7 52.01 -3.65 10.20
N PRO A 8 51.08 -4.02 11.10
CA PRO A 8 49.71 -4.27 10.70
C PRO A 8 49.14 -3.01 10.04
N ALA A 9 48.52 -3.19 8.88
CA ALA A 9 47.88 -2.09 8.18
C ALA A 9 46.85 -1.43 9.12
N PRO A 10 46.69 -0.09 9.07
CA PRO A 10 45.69 0.58 9.88
C PRO A 10 44.32 -0.06 9.61
N VAL A 11 43.52 -0.18 10.66
CA VAL A 11 42.18 -0.80 10.61
C VAL A 11 41.11 0.26 10.83
N ARG A 12 39.88 -0.01 10.36
CA ARG A 12 38.74 0.90 10.49
C ARG A 12 38.56 1.35 11.94
N GLY A 13 38.77 2.64 12.19
CA GLY A 13 38.73 3.25 13.53
C GLY A 13 40.05 3.89 13.98
N ASP A 14 41.17 3.56 13.32
CA ASP A 14 42.46 4.25 13.49
C ASP A 14 42.43 5.62 12.79
N PRO A 15 42.92 6.73 13.41
CA PRO A 15 43.02 8.04 12.77
C PRO A 15 43.81 8.05 11.45
N ALA A 16 44.75 7.12 11.27
CA ALA A 16 45.54 6.95 10.04
C ALA A 16 44.85 6.03 9.00
N TRP A 17 43.66 5.50 9.29
CA TRP A 17 42.93 4.63 8.38
C TRP A 17 42.20 5.42 7.30
N VAL A 18 42.62 5.22 6.05
CA VAL A 18 41.93 5.74 4.87
C VAL A 18 41.11 4.61 4.26
N ALA A 19 39.82 4.85 4.05
CA ALA A 19 38.95 3.89 3.37
C ALA A 19 39.51 3.63 1.96
N PRO A 20 39.67 2.35 1.54
CA PRO A 20 40.10 2.05 0.18
C PRO A 20 39.10 2.61 -0.83
N ALA A 21 39.60 3.10 -1.96
CA ALA A 21 38.76 3.57 -3.04
C ALA A 21 37.90 2.41 -3.55
N LEU A 22 36.58 2.62 -3.60
CA LEU A 22 35.64 1.63 -4.11
C LEU A 22 36.00 1.29 -5.55
N THR A 23 36.05 -0.01 -5.87
CA THR A 23 36.20 -0.47 -7.26
C THR A 23 34.97 -0.04 -8.08
N ARG A 24 35.11 -0.02 -9.41
CA ARG A 24 34.00 0.37 -10.32
C ARG A 24 32.77 -0.54 -10.15
N GLU A 25 32.97 -1.82 -9.85
CA GLU A 25 31.90 -2.78 -9.54
C GLU A 25 31.25 -2.53 -8.17
N GLU A 26 32.02 -2.12 -7.16
CA GLU A 26 31.48 -1.79 -5.83
C GLU A 26 30.75 -0.44 -5.81
N GLN A 27 31.17 0.52 -6.64
CA GLN A 27 30.42 1.78 -6.87
C GLN A 27 29.09 1.53 -7.59
N THR A 28 29.01 0.46 -8.41
CA THR A 28 27.82 0.11 -9.20
C THR A 28 26.97 -0.98 -8.56
N ARG A 29 27.38 -1.53 -7.41
CA ARG A 29 26.47 -2.22 -6.50
C ARG A 29 25.39 -1.23 -6.11
N ARG A 30 24.28 -1.24 -6.86
CA ARG A 30 23.01 -0.72 -6.40
C ARG A 30 22.76 -1.38 -5.04
N VAL A 31 23.04 -0.66 -3.95
CA VAL A 31 22.36 -0.90 -2.69
C VAL A 31 20.93 -0.48 -2.98
N GLY A 32 20.21 -1.37 -3.68
CA GLY A 32 18.89 -1.10 -4.19
C GLY A 32 18.01 -0.84 -2.99
N LYS A 33 17.35 0.33 -2.97
CA LYS A 33 16.14 0.50 -2.17
C LYS A 33 15.28 -0.73 -2.41
N THR A 34 14.73 -1.31 -1.34
CA THR A 34 13.78 -2.43 -1.47
C THR A 34 12.83 -2.11 -2.61
N PRO A 35 12.82 -2.91 -3.70
CA PRO A 35 11.97 -2.62 -4.83
C PRO A 35 10.54 -2.67 -4.34
N VAL A 36 9.89 -1.50 -4.32
CA VAL A 36 8.45 -1.42 -4.00
C VAL A 36 7.74 -2.12 -5.13
N PHE A 37 7.11 -3.24 -4.83
CA PHE A 37 6.29 -3.94 -5.80
C PHE A 37 5.02 -3.13 -6.03
N PHE A 38 4.80 -2.72 -7.27
CA PHE A 38 3.54 -2.16 -7.70
C PHE A 38 2.71 -3.27 -8.32
N GLY A 39 1.51 -3.50 -7.80
CA GLY A 39 0.55 -4.38 -8.46
C GLY A 39 0.18 -3.88 -9.86
N PRO A 40 -0.44 -4.72 -10.70
CA PRO A 40 -0.70 -4.43 -12.11
C PRO A 40 -1.28 -3.04 -12.42
N PRO A 41 -2.23 -2.47 -11.64
CA PRO A 41 -2.74 -1.13 -11.95
C PRO A 41 -1.66 -0.05 -11.92
N LEU A 42 -0.77 -0.07 -10.92
CA LEU A 42 0.29 0.93 -10.77
C LEU A 42 1.54 0.58 -11.59
N ALA A 43 1.80 -0.72 -11.81
CA ALA A 43 2.87 -1.17 -12.70
C ALA A 43 2.62 -0.72 -14.15
N ILE A 44 1.37 -0.83 -14.63
CA ILE A 44 0.99 -0.35 -15.97
C ILE A 44 1.19 1.16 -16.10
N LEU A 45 0.88 1.95 -15.06
CA LEU A 45 1.08 3.41 -15.11
C LEU A 45 2.56 3.81 -15.32
N THR A 46 3.48 2.94 -14.92
CA THR A 46 4.93 3.20 -14.92
C THR A 46 5.68 2.33 -15.93
N GLU A 47 4.97 1.56 -16.76
CA GLU A 47 5.55 0.61 -17.72
C GLU A 47 6.46 1.29 -18.76
N GLY A 48 7.61 0.66 -19.03
CA GLY A 48 8.62 1.16 -19.97
C GLY A 48 9.32 2.45 -19.53
N ARG A 49 9.16 2.88 -18.27
CA ARG A 49 9.83 4.07 -17.73
C ARG A 49 10.99 3.69 -16.83
N ASN A 50 12.10 4.40 -17.04
CA ASN A 50 13.34 4.21 -16.30
C ASN A 50 13.73 5.48 -15.51
N ASN A 51 13.00 6.59 -15.71
CA ASN A 51 13.24 7.86 -15.03
C ASN A 51 12.43 7.93 -13.74
N THR A 52 13.12 8.04 -12.61
CA THR A 52 12.50 8.11 -11.27
C THR A 52 11.53 9.27 -11.10
N MET A 53 11.82 10.45 -11.68
CA MET A 53 10.95 11.63 -11.55
C MET A 53 9.64 11.44 -12.31
N GLU A 54 9.68 10.81 -13.49
CA GLU A 54 8.48 10.50 -14.27
C GLU A 54 7.59 9.47 -13.57
N ILE A 55 8.22 8.41 -13.03
CA ILE A 55 7.54 7.39 -12.23
C ILE A 55 6.86 8.04 -11.03
N SER A 56 7.61 8.83 -10.24
CA SER A 56 7.08 9.51 -9.06
C SER A 56 5.96 10.48 -9.38
N GLY A 57 6.09 11.27 -10.45
CA GLY A 57 5.08 12.24 -10.85
C GLY A 57 3.75 11.57 -11.25
N ARG A 58 3.82 10.43 -11.96
CA ARG A 58 2.62 9.65 -12.33
C ARG A 58 1.94 9.01 -11.13
N LEU A 59 2.71 8.43 -10.22
CA LEU A 59 2.17 7.86 -9.00
C LEU A 59 1.51 8.94 -8.13
N ASN A 60 2.15 10.10 -7.99
CA ASN A 60 1.59 11.22 -7.24
C ASN A 60 0.28 11.73 -7.86
N LEU A 61 0.23 11.93 -9.18
CA LEU A 61 -0.99 12.34 -9.85
C LEU A 61 -2.13 11.32 -9.71
N ALA A 62 -1.81 10.02 -9.77
CA ALA A 62 -2.78 8.97 -9.53
C ALA A 62 -3.31 9.00 -8.08
N ALA A 63 -2.43 9.19 -7.11
CA ALA A 63 -2.80 9.33 -5.70
C ALA A 63 -3.65 10.58 -5.44
N GLU A 64 -3.30 11.74 -6.01
CA GLU A 64 -4.10 12.97 -5.88
C GLU A 64 -5.53 12.77 -6.39
N ARG A 65 -5.69 12.16 -7.57
CA ARG A 65 -7.01 11.85 -8.15
C ARG A 65 -7.78 10.86 -7.29
N TYR A 66 -7.10 9.85 -6.76
CA TYR A 66 -7.69 8.89 -5.84
C TYR A 66 -8.25 9.58 -4.59
N MET A 67 -7.43 10.40 -3.93
CA MET A 67 -7.84 11.15 -2.74
C MET A 67 -8.99 12.12 -3.04
N GLU A 68 -9.02 12.72 -4.22
CA GLU A 68 -10.14 13.59 -4.61
C GLU A 68 -11.44 12.80 -4.82
N ILE A 69 -11.39 11.60 -5.42
CA ILE A 69 -12.56 10.71 -5.50
C ILE A 69 -13.08 10.40 -4.09
N LEU A 70 -12.21 10.03 -3.15
CA LEU A 70 -12.62 9.70 -1.78
C LEU A 70 -13.31 10.86 -1.04
N ARG A 71 -13.06 12.11 -1.42
CA ARG A 71 -13.72 13.28 -0.80
C ARG A 71 -15.17 13.48 -1.22
N HIS A 72 -15.52 13.07 -2.44
CA HIS A 72 -16.85 13.30 -3.03
C HIS A 72 -17.70 12.03 -3.05
N HIS A 73 -17.13 10.88 -2.69
CA HIS A 73 -17.78 9.59 -2.71
C HIS A 73 -17.94 8.99 -1.32
N GLY A 74 -18.88 8.06 -1.20
CA GLY A 74 -19.16 7.34 0.03
C GLY A 74 -20.65 7.22 0.29
N LEU A 75 -20.99 6.60 1.42
CA LEU A 75 -22.37 6.41 1.84
C LEU A 75 -22.55 6.89 3.27
N GLU A 76 -23.70 7.47 3.55
CA GLU A 76 -24.13 7.70 4.91
C GLU A 76 -24.53 6.36 5.55
N LEU A 77 -23.68 5.93 6.48
CA LEU A 77 -23.85 4.69 7.23
C LEU A 77 -24.09 5.00 8.70
N SER A 78 -25.05 4.29 9.27
CA SER A 78 -25.24 4.25 10.71
C SER A 78 -24.11 3.47 11.39
N GLU A 79 -23.97 3.62 12.71
CA GLU A 79 -22.93 2.92 13.45
C GLU A 79 -23.06 1.38 13.37
N PRO A 80 -24.26 0.77 13.52
CA PRO A 80 -24.42 -0.67 13.31
C PRO A 80 -24.05 -1.13 11.88
N GLU A 81 -24.33 -0.32 10.86
CA GLU A 81 -23.95 -0.61 9.47
C GLU A 81 -22.43 -0.59 9.30
N ARG A 82 -21.75 0.41 9.87
CA ARG A 82 -20.27 0.51 9.85
C ARG A 82 -19.63 -0.71 10.51
N GLN A 83 -20.15 -1.14 11.65
CA GLN A 83 -19.65 -2.33 12.36
C GLN A 83 -19.85 -3.61 11.55
N CYS A 84 -20.99 -3.75 10.87
CA CYS A 84 -21.26 -4.89 9.99
C CYS A 84 -20.25 -4.97 8.84
N ILE A 85 -19.98 -3.84 8.17
CA ILE A 85 -19.01 -3.80 7.07
C ILE A 85 -17.59 -4.06 7.59
N ALA A 86 -17.17 -3.40 8.68
CA ALA A 86 -15.86 -3.63 9.27
C ALA A 86 -15.64 -5.10 9.69
N HIS A 87 -16.69 -5.77 10.18
CA HIS A 87 -16.64 -7.20 10.48
C HIS A 87 -16.37 -8.06 9.23
N ILE A 88 -16.95 -7.70 8.08
CA ILE A 88 -16.76 -8.40 6.80
C ILE A 88 -15.36 -8.13 6.24
N CYS A 89 -14.90 -6.88 6.27
CA CYS A 89 -13.55 -6.50 5.84
C CYS A 89 -12.46 -7.23 6.65
N ASN A 90 -12.75 -7.58 7.91
CA ASN A 90 -11.88 -8.33 8.82
C ASN A 90 -10.49 -7.72 9.02
N ILE A 91 -9.40 -8.38 8.60
CA ILE A 91 -8.02 -7.90 8.74
C ILE A 91 -7.34 -8.04 7.38
N GLY A 92 -6.97 -6.92 6.76
CA GLY A 92 -6.23 -6.89 5.51
C GLY A 92 -6.70 -5.78 4.58
N PHE A 93 -6.20 -5.84 3.34
CA PHE A 93 -6.62 -4.96 2.24
C PHE A 93 -7.61 -5.70 1.36
N MET A 94 -8.77 -5.11 1.09
CA MET A 94 -9.77 -5.71 0.21
C MET A 94 -9.40 -5.52 -1.27
N SER A 95 -9.49 -6.60 -2.03
CA SER A 95 -9.41 -6.55 -3.49
C SER A 95 -10.64 -5.86 -4.09
N THR A 96 -10.51 -5.36 -5.32
CA THR A 96 -11.62 -4.72 -6.03
C THR A 96 -12.81 -5.66 -6.27
N LEU A 97 -12.59 -6.98 -6.28
CA LEU A 97 -13.67 -7.96 -6.40
C LEU A 97 -14.43 -8.07 -5.07
N GLU A 98 -13.71 -8.24 -3.97
CA GLU A 98 -14.32 -8.33 -2.64
C GLU A 98 -15.13 -7.06 -2.31
N ILE A 99 -14.64 -5.87 -2.70
CA ILE A 99 -15.39 -4.61 -2.54
C ILE A 99 -16.71 -4.63 -3.34
N ARG A 100 -16.72 -5.21 -4.55
CA ARG A 100 -17.96 -5.33 -5.35
C ARG A 100 -18.95 -6.31 -4.75
N GLU A 101 -18.45 -7.32 -4.05
CA GLU A 101 -19.26 -8.38 -3.46
C GLU A 101 -19.75 -8.04 -2.04
N LEU A 102 -19.34 -6.89 -1.47
CA LEU A 102 -19.82 -6.41 -0.17
C LEU A 102 -21.34 -6.49 0.05
N PRO A 103 -22.22 -6.09 -0.89
CA PRO A 103 -23.67 -6.24 -0.69
C PRO A 103 -24.09 -7.70 -0.46
N PHE A 104 -23.46 -8.62 -1.19
CA PHE A 104 -23.71 -10.05 -1.09
C PHE A 104 -23.14 -10.61 0.22
N GLU A 105 -21.91 -10.25 0.58
CA GLU A 105 -21.27 -10.65 1.84
C GLU A 105 -22.08 -10.17 3.06
N VAL A 106 -22.62 -8.94 3.04
CA VAL A 106 -23.52 -8.45 4.10
C VAL A 106 -24.73 -9.37 4.26
N SER A 107 -25.34 -9.78 3.15
CA SER A 107 -26.53 -10.64 3.16
C SER A 107 -26.25 -12.04 3.74
N LEU A 108 -25.03 -12.56 3.57
CA LEU A 108 -24.62 -13.89 4.05
C LEU A 108 -23.97 -13.86 5.44
N SER A 109 -23.54 -12.69 5.89
CA SER A 109 -22.85 -12.55 7.16
C SER A 109 -23.74 -13.00 8.33
N LYS A 110 -23.10 -13.63 9.33
CA LYS A 110 -23.74 -13.99 10.61
C LYS A 110 -23.71 -12.85 11.62
N PHE A 111 -23.20 -11.68 11.23
CA PHE A 111 -23.12 -10.52 12.10
C PHE A 111 -24.53 -10.04 12.46
N GLU A 112 -24.71 -9.73 13.74
CA GLU A 112 -25.94 -9.18 14.29
C GLU A 112 -25.59 -8.10 15.31
N CYS A 113 -26.32 -7.00 15.28
CA CYS A 113 -26.17 -5.87 16.20
C CYS A 113 -27.52 -5.17 16.34
N GLU A 114 -27.78 -4.55 17.49
CA GLU A 114 -29.02 -3.81 17.72
C GLU A 114 -29.16 -2.65 16.72
N GLY A 115 -30.34 -2.54 16.10
CA GLY A 115 -30.61 -1.49 15.11
C GLY A 115 -30.04 -1.74 13.70
N LEU A 116 -29.42 -2.90 13.45
CA LEU A 116 -28.95 -3.29 12.13
C LEU A 116 -30.06 -3.95 11.30
N ASP A 117 -30.38 -3.36 10.14
CA ASP A 117 -31.16 -4.02 9.09
C ASP A 117 -30.23 -4.43 7.94
N LYS A 118 -29.85 -5.72 7.90
CA LYS A 118 -28.95 -6.25 6.86
C LYS A 118 -29.56 -6.22 5.46
N ALA A 119 -30.88 -6.36 5.33
CA ALA A 119 -31.54 -6.33 4.03
C ALA A 119 -31.53 -4.90 3.46
N ALA A 120 -31.80 -3.90 4.32
CA ALA A 120 -31.70 -2.50 3.93
C ALA A 120 -30.25 -2.10 3.61
N LEU A 121 -29.27 -2.53 4.42
CA LEU A 121 -27.86 -2.26 4.17
C LEU A 121 -27.39 -2.89 2.85
N ALA A 122 -27.68 -4.17 2.62
CA ALA A 122 -27.30 -4.84 1.37
C ALA A 122 -27.86 -4.11 0.14
N LYS A 123 -29.15 -3.73 0.19
CA LYS A 123 -29.77 -2.96 -0.89
C LYS A 123 -29.14 -1.58 -1.09
N LYS A 124 -28.76 -0.91 0.01
CA LYS A 124 -28.05 0.39 -0.03
C LYS A 124 -26.70 0.24 -0.73
N LEU A 125 -25.93 -0.80 -0.39
CA LEU A 125 -24.63 -1.07 -0.99
C LEU A 125 -24.75 -1.50 -2.45
N GLU A 126 -25.77 -2.30 -2.81
CA GLU A 126 -26.00 -2.75 -4.19
C GLU A 126 -26.36 -1.58 -5.13
N ALA A 127 -27.06 -0.57 -4.62
CA ALA A 127 -27.41 0.63 -5.38
C ALA A 127 -26.25 1.63 -5.50
N ALA A 128 -25.17 1.47 -4.73
CA ALA A 128 -24.06 2.39 -4.67
C ALA A 128 -23.12 2.23 -5.88
N SER A 129 -22.44 3.31 -6.27
CA SER A 129 -21.39 3.19 -7.28
C SER A 129 -20.17 2.45 -6.69
N PHE A 130 -19.36 1.86 -7.56
CA PHE A 130 -18.12 1.23 -7.10
C PHE A 130 -17.19 2.23 -6.38
N ALA A 131 -17.17 3.49 -6.81
CA ALA A 131 -16.38 4.53 -6.13
C ALA A 131 -16.89 4.82 -4.71
N ASP A 132 -18.21 4.78 -4.49
CA ASP A 132 -18.79 4.92 -3.15
C ASP A 132 -18.46 3.74 -2.26
N LEU A 133 -18.47 2.52 -2.80
CA LEU A 133 -18.07 1.32 -2.06
C LEU A 133 -16.61 1.37 -1.65
N VAL A 134 -15.70 1.77 -2.56
CA VAL A 134 -14.28 1.99 -2.24
C VAL A 134 -14.15 3.04 -1.13
N ALA A 135 -14.84 4.17 -1.24
CA ALA A 135 -14.78 5.22 -0.23
C ALA A 135 -15.29 4.78 1.14
N VAL A 136 -16.33 3.94 1.19
CA VAL A 136 -16.79 3.33 2.45
C VAL A 136 -15.70 2.48 3.09
N VAL A 137 -15.10 1.57 2.34
CA VAL A 137 -14.07 0.64 2.84
C VAL A 137 -12.84 1.41 3.36
N GLU A 138 -12.36 2.39 2.60
CA GLU A 138 -11.24 3.25 2.99
C GLU A 138 -11.56 4.09 4.23
N SER A 139 -12.79 4.60 4.35
CA SER A 139 -13.21 5.34 5.55
C SER A 139 -13.22 4.49 6.82
N LEU A 140 -13.29 3.17 6.68
CA LEU A 140 -13.22 2.19 7.77
C LEU A 140 -11.78 1.70 8.02
N GLY A 141 -10.82 2.07 7.16
CA GLY A 141 -9.39 1.78 7.32
C GLY A 141 -8.91 0.46 6.71
N PHE A 142 -9.59 -0.04 5.67
CA PHE A 142 -9.27 -1.29 4.96
C PHE A 142 -8.90 -1.08 3.49
#